data_AF-A0A0L6CEU8-F1
#
_entry.id   AF-A0A0L6CEU8-F1
#
_cell.length_a   1.000
_cell.length_b   1.000
_cell.length_c   1.000
_cell.angle_alpha   90.00
_cell.angle_beta   90.00
_cell.angle_gamma   90.00
#
_symmetry.space_group_name_H-M   'P 1'
#
loop_
_entity.id
_entity.type
_entity.pdbx_description
1 polymer ?
#
loop_
_entity_poly.entity_id
_entity_poly.type
_entity_poly.pdbx_seq_one_letter_code
_entity_poly.pdbx_strand_id
1 'polypeptide(L)'
;MDNPFVHSPRHVAVAGPAIGPLAILDSTLVVMPGLPMPCGTPTTFVLSEPDLTALALQVWAAAEQRAVSGDDAGWPTASPRQRVIAGGLLRGLTDTSIMREVGLSARTLSGEVAALLRLTGTGSRCELGFRLGRLAALPGVALGSG
;
A
#
# COMPACT_ATOMS: atom_id res chain seq x y z
N MET A 1 5.97 1.26 -6.97
CA MET A 1 4.88 2.26 -7.07
C MET A 1 4.43 2.48 -5.65
N ASP A 2 4.66 3.68 -5.13
CA ASP A 2 4.49 3.96 -3.70
C ASP A 2 2.99 4.08 -3.40
N ASN A 3 2.52 3.42 -2.33
CA ASN A 3 1.11 3.43 -1.95
C ASN A 3 0.87 4.51 -0.88
N PRO A 4 0.20 5.62 -1.20
CA PRO A 4 0.11 6.75 -0.30
C PRO A 4 -0.88 6.58 0.84
N PHE A 5 -1.56 5.44 0.89
CA PHE A 5 -2.52 5.10 1.94
C PHE A 5 -1.97 4.05 2.91
N VAL A 6 -0.72 3.63 2.74
CA VAL A 6 -0.05 2.81 3.75
C VAL A 6 0.21 3.68 4.96
N HIS A 7 -0.52 3.42 6.03
CA HIS A 7 -0.37 4.11 7.29
C HIS A 7 -0.50 3.07 8.38
N SER A 8 0.52 2.96 9.22
CA SER A 8 0.48 2.02 10.33
C SER A 8 1.13 2.63 11.56
N PRO A 9 0.40 2.76 12.68
CA PRO A 9 1.02 3.00 13.98
C PRO A 9 1.88 1.80 14.45
N ARG A 10 1.97 0.71 13.67
CA ARG A 10 2.60 -0.58 14.01
C ARG A 10 3.69 -1.05 13.03
N HIS A 11 4.39 -0.20 12.29
CA HIS A 11 5.45 -0.64 11.35
C HIS A 11 4.98 -1.67 10.31
N VAL A 12 3.70 -1.63 9.87
CA VAL A 12 3.20 -2.61 8.87
C VAL A 12 3.85 -2.38 7.50
N ALA A 13 4.43 -1.21 7.26
CA ALA A 13 5.37 -1.01 6.17
C ALA A 13 6.55 -0.16 6.61
N VAL A 14 7.72 -0.59 6.19
CA VAL A 14 9.01 0.05 6.46
C VAL A 14 9.79 0.15 5.16
N ALA A 15 10.69 1.12 5.08
CA ALA A 15 11.61 1.28 3.95
C ALA A 15 13.03 0.93 4.41
N GLY A 16 13.70 0.04 3.69
CA GLY A 16 15.05 -0.41 4.03
C GLY A 16 15.68 -1.18 2.87
N PRO A 17 16.94 -1.61 3.02
CA PRO A 17 17.61 -2.42 2.01
C PRO A 17 16.93 -3.79 1.88
N ALA A 18 16.37 -4.09 0.71
CA ALA A 18 15.79 -5.39 0.39
C ALA A 18 16.59 -6.07 -0.72
N ILE A 19 16.89 -7.37 -0.56
CA ILE A 19 17.64 -8.17 -1.55
C ILE A 19 16.78 -8.49 -2.78
N GLY A 20 15.46 -8.39 -2.66
CA GLY A 20 14.50 -8.59 -3.74
C GLY A 20 13.09 -8.81 -3.19
N PRO A 21 12.11 -9.12 -4.06
CA PRO A 21 10.77 -9.46 -3.64
C PRO A 21 10.78 -10.81 -2.93
N LEU A 22 10.23 -10.85 -1.72
CA LEU A 22 10.16 -12.03 -0.87
C LEU A 22 8.86 -11.96 -0.08
N ALA A 23 8.14 -13.08 0.02
CA ALA A 23 7.04 -13.24 0.96
C ALA A 23 7.35 -14.39 1.91
N ILE A 24 7.25 -14.13 3.21
CA ILE A 24 7.40 -15.13 4.27
C ILE A 24 6.00 -15.40 4.83
N LEU A 25 5.58 -16.66 4.82
CA LEU A 25 4.30 -17.10 5.35
C LEU A 25 4.56 -17.99 6.57
N ASP A 26 3.96 -17.61 7.70
CA ASP A 26 4.01 -18.32 8.98
C ASP A 26 5.43 -18.68 9.47
N SER A 27 6.45 -17.96 8.99
CA SER A 27 7.87 -18.26 9.25
C SER A 27 8.33 -19.67 8.83
N THR A 28 7.53 -20.39 8.04
CA THR A 28 7.82 -21.76 7.59
C THR A 28 7.88 -21.90 6.07
N LEU A 29 7.38 -20.90 5.35
CA LEU A 29 7.33 -20.91 3.90
C LEU A 29 7.85 -19.58 3.34
N VAL A 30 8.68 -19.66 2.33
CA VAL A 30 9.23 -18.50 1.63
C VAL A 30 8.86 -18.59 0.16
N VAL A 31 8.30 -17.52 -0.36
CA VAL A 31 7.85 -17.39 -1.74
C VAL A 31 8.62 -16.25 -2.39
N MET A 32 9.26 -16.51 -3.52
CA MET A 32 10.04 -15.51 -4.24
C MET A 32 9.84 -15.63 -5.76
N PRO A 33 10.01 -14.53 -6.52
CA PRO A 33 9.94 -14.59 -7.97
C PRO A 33 10.95 -15.61 -8.53
N GLY A 34 10.47 -16.49 -9.40
CA GLY A 34 11.31 -17.41 -10.13
C GLY A 34 11.78 -16.83 -11.46
N LEU A 35 12.60 -17.60 -12.18
CA LEU A 35 12.99 -17.24 -13.54
C LEU A 35 11.76 -17.31 -14.47
N PRO A 36 11.47 -16.27 -15.27
CA PRO A 36 10.33 -16.32 -16.18
C PRO A 36 10.52 -17.46 -17.19
N MET A 37 9.42 -18.05 -17.63
CA MET A 37 9.46 -19.01 -18.74
C MET A 37 9.90 -18.30 -20.03
N PRO A 38 10.40 -19.04 -21.06
CA PRO A 38 10.77 -18.43 -22.34
C PRO A 38 9.64 -17.63 -23.01
N CYS A 39 8.38 -17.97 -22.72
CA CYS A 39 7.18 -17.25 -23.18
C CYS A 39 6.87 -15.97 -22.38
N GLY A 40 7.67 -15.62 -21.37
CA GLY A 40 7.48 -14.45 -20.52
C GLY A 40 6.50 -14.65 -19.35
N THR A 41 5.90 -15.83 -19.22
CA THR A 41 5.03 -16.12 -18.06
C THR A 41 5.86 -16.11 -16.78
N PRO A 42 5.43 -15.35 -15.74
CA PRO A 42 6.13 -15.32 -14.47
C PRO A 42 6.06 -16.69 -13.79
N THR A 43 7.13 -17.05 -13.09
CA THR A 43 7.16 -18.24 -12.24
C THR A 43 7.43 -17.83 -10.80
N THR A 44 7.31 -18.78 -9.88
CA THR A 44 7.52 -18.55 -8.46
C THR A 44 8.27 -19.73 -7.87
N PHE A 45 9.31 -19.44 -7.09
CA PHE A 45 9.97 -20.43 -6.26
C PHE A 45 9.30 -20.46 -4.89
N VAL A 46 9.05 -21.67 -4.40
CA VAL A 46 8.50 -21.93 -3.08
C VAL A 46 9.54 -22.72 -2.31
N LEU A 47 9.91 -22.21 -1.14
CA LEU A 47 10.92 -22.77 -0.27
C LEU A 47 10.30 -23.09 1.08
N SER A 48 10.38 -24.37 1.47
CA SER A 48 9.89 -24.89 2.75
C SER A 48 10.93 -25.72 3.50
N GLU A 49 12.14 -25.85 2.94
CA GLU A 49 13.23 -26.55 3.62
C GLU A 49 13.67 -25.72 4.84
N PRO A 50 13.72 -26.29 6.06
CA PRO A 50 13.92 -25.53 7.30
C PRO A 50 15.19 -24.66 7.30
N ASP A 51 16.33 -25.22 6.88
CA ASP A 51 17.62 -24.51 6.92
C ASP A 51 17.65 -23.30 5.97
N LEU A 52 17.09 -23.48 4.78
CA LEU A 52 17.00 -22.40 3.79
C LEU A 52 15.95 -21.36 4.20
N THR A 53 14.85 -21.79 4.81
CA THR A 53 13.83 -20.89 5.37
C THR A 53 14.42 -20.05 6.51
N ALA A 54 15.23 -20.66 7.38
CA ALA A 54 15.94 -19.96 8.44
C ALA A 54 16.91 -18.90 7.88
N LEU A 55 17.61 -19.21 6.78
CA LEU A 55 18.48 -18.24 6.10
C LEU A 55 17.68 -17.03 5.57
N ALA A 56 16.54 -17.26 4.93
CA ALA A 56 15.67 -16.19 4.45
C ALA A 56 15.13 -15.31 5.61
N LEU A 57 14.76 -15.93 6.73
CA LEU A 57 14.34 -15.22 7.94
C LEU A 57 15.48 -14.35 8.52
N GLN A 58 16.72 -14.84 8.53
CA GLN A 58 17.88 -14.06 8.98
C GLN A 58 18.12 -12.84 8.09
N VAL A 59 18.02 -13.01 6.77
CA VAL A 59 18.11 -11.91 5.80
C VAL A 59 17.01 -10.88 6.07
N TRP A 60 15.76 -11.33 6.26
CA TRP A 60 14.65 -10.44 6.54
C TRP A 60 14.82 -9.67 7.84
N ALA A 61 15.20 -10.33 8.93
CA ALA A 61 15.47 -9.69 10.22
C ALA A 61 16.59 -8.63 10.11
N ALA A 62 17.65 -8.91 9.34
CA ALA A 62 18.73 -7.96 9.11
C ALA A 62 18.28 -6.73 8.30
N ALA A 63 17.36 -6.92 7.34
CA ALA A 63 16.74 -5.83 6.58
C ALA A 63 15.82 -4.98 7.48
N GLU A 64 14.98 -5.62 8.28
CA GLU A 64 14.05 -4.97 9.21
C GLU A 64 14.76 -4.10 10.24
N GLN A 65 15.87 -4.57 10.82
CA GLN A 65 16.70 -3.79 11.76
C GLN A 65 17.26 -2.48 11.18
N ARG A 66 17.36 -2.38 9.85
CA ARG A 66 17.87 -1.21 9.13
C ARG A 66 16.76 -0.39 8.49
N ALA A 67 15.52 -0.87 8.58
CA ALA A 67 14.40 -0.22 7.96
C ALA A 67 13.90 0.93 8.84
N VAL A 68 13.42 1.98 8.21
CA VAL A 68 12.74 3.11 8.86
C VAL A 68 11.25 3.06 8.54
N SER A 69 10.44 3.79 9.29
CA SER A 69 9.02 3.90 8.95
C SER A 69 8.83 4.49 7.55
N GLY A 70 7.73 4.15 6.86
CA GLY A 70 7.41 4.77 5.57
C GLY A 70 7.33 6.30 5.64
N ASP A 71 6.91 6.84 6.79
CA ASP A 71 6.86 8.28 7.06
C ASP A 71 8.26 8.89 7.08
N ASP A 72 9.21 8.28 7.81
CA ASP A 72 10.61 8.73 7.88
C ASP A 72 11.33 8.59 6.53
N ALA A 73 10.91 7.61 5.72
CA ALA A 73 11.42 7.41 4.37
C ALA A 73 10.91 8.45 3.36
N GLY A 74 9.97 9.32 3.75
CA GLY A 74 9.37 10.32 2.89
C GLY A 74 8.42 9.75 1.84
N TRP A 75 7.78 8.60 2.11
CA TRP A 75 6.77 8.06 1.20
C TRP A 75 5.61 9.05 1.06
N PRO A 76 5.05 9.24 -0.15
CA PRO A 76 3.90 10.10 -0.32
C PRO A 76 2.78 9.66 0.62
N THR A 77 2.20 10.56 1.40
CA THR A 77 1.23 10.19 2.44
C THR A 77 -0.07 10.96 2.27
N ALA A 78 -1.19 10.25 2.23
CA ALA A 78 -2.51 10.87 2.28
C ALA A 78 -2.76 11.39 3.69
N SER A 79 -3.12 12.66 3.82
CA SER A 79 -3.53 13.26 5.09
C SER A 79 -4.75 12.52 5.70
N PRO A 80 -5.00 12.61 7.02
CA PRO A 80 -6.18 12.00 7.64
C PRO A 80 -7.49 12.36 6.92
N ARG A 81 -7.62 13.64 6.52
CA ARG A 81 -8.77 14.12 5.74
C ARG A 81 -8.87 13.44 4.37
N GLN A 82 -7.76 13.30 3.66
CA GLN A 82 -7.71 12.64 2.35
C GLN A 82 -8.03 11.14 2.45
N ARG A 83 -7.66 10.47 3.55
CA ARG A 83 -8.05 9.08 3.82
C ARG A 83 -9.56 8.92 3.99
N VAL A 84 -10.20 9.84 4.73
CA VAL A 84 -11.66 9.85 4.88
C VAL A 84 -12.36 10.09 3.55
N ILE A 85 -11.91 11.07 2.77
CA ILE A 85 -12.45 11.35 1.43
C ILE A 85 -12.26 10.13 0.52
N ALA A 86 -11.07 9.54 0.47
CA ALA A 86 -10.78 8.35 -0.33
C ALA A 86 -11.64 7.15 0.09
N GLY A 87 -11.88 6.95 1.39
CA GLY A 87 -12.82 5.96 1.90
C GLY A 87 -14.25 6.21 1.43
N GLY A 88 -14.71 7.47 1.44
CA GLY A 88 -16.00 7.86 0.88
C GLY A 88 -16.12 7.59 -0.62
N LEU A 89 -15.07 7.89 -1.39
CA LEU A 89 -14.98 7.60 -2.83
C LEU A 89 -15.07 6.10 -3.10
N LEU A 90 -14.34 5.29 -2.33
CA LEU A 90 -14.33 3.83 -2.45
C LEU A 90 -15.72 3.23 -2.16
N ARG A 91 -16.44 3.78 -1.18
CA ARG A 91 -17.82 3.40 -0.85
C ARG A 91 -18.86 3.89 -1.86
N GLY A 92 -18.45 4.65 -2.88
CA GLY A 92 -19.35 5.22 -3.87
C GLY A 92 -20.21 6.39 -3.37
N LEU A 93 -19.78 7.08 -2.30
CA LEU A 93 -20.51 8.23 -1.78
C LEU A 93 -20.52 9.40 -2.77
N THR A 94 -21.63 10.14 -2.77
CA THR A 94 -21.76 11.39 -3.53
C THR A 94 -20.94 12.51 -2.89
N ASP A 95 -20.56 13.51 -3.69
CA ASP A 95 -19.82 14.67 -3.18
C ASP A 95 -20.57 15.38 -2.05
N THR A 96 -21.89 15.53 -2.17
CA THR A 96 -22.72 16.10 -1.11
C THR A 96 -22.66 15.31 0.19
N SER A 97 -22.60 13.97 0.10
CA SER A 97 -22.49 13.09 1.27
C SER A 97 -21.13 13.22 1.93
N ILE A 98 -20.04 13.19 1.13
CA ILE A 98 -18.66 13.36 1.62
C ILE A 98 -18.48 14.76 2.23
N MET A 99 -18.99 15.81 1.58
CA MET A 99 -18.98 17.18 2.11
C MET A 99 -19.65 17.27 3.47
N ARG A 100 -20.80 16.61 3.65
CA ARG A 100 -21.52 16.59 4.92
C ARG A 100 -20.77 15.82 6.01
N GLU A 101 -20.15 14.69 5.67
CA GLU A 101 -19.39 13.86 6.60
C GLU A 101 -18.12 14.57 7.08
N VAL A 102 -17.42 15.27 6.19
CA VAL A 102 -16.14 15.92 6.49
C VAL A 102 -16.28 17.40 6.87
N GLY A 103 -17.45 18.01 6.61
CA GLY A 103 -17.69 19.44 6.87
C GLY A 103 -16.98 20.36 5.88
N LEU A 104 -16.97 20.00 4.58
CA LEU A 104 -16.25 20.73 3.53
C LEU A 104 -17.18 21.46 2.55
N SER A 105 -16.68 22.56 1.98
CA SER A 105 -17.30 23.18 0.81
C SER A 105 -17.04 22.36 -0.46
N ALA A 106 -17.87 22.56 -1.49
CA ALA A 106 -17.66 21.92 -2.79
C ALA A 106 -16.30 22.27 -3.41
N ARG A 107 -15.87 23.53 -3.28
CA ARG A 107 -14.54 23.98 -3.74
C ARG A 107 -13.41 23.22 -3.04
N THR A 108 -13.52 23.03 -1.72
CA THR A 108 -12.51 22.33 -0.93
C THR A 108 -12.48 20.84 -1.30
N LEU A 109 -13.64 20.20 -1.45
CA LEU A 109 -13.70 18.80 -1.87
C LEU A 109 -13.08 18.59 -3.25
N SER A 110 -13.38 19.45 -4.23
CA SER A 110 -12.75 19.38 -5.56
C SER A 110 -11.23 19.52 -5.50
N GLY A 111 -10.72 20.41 -4.65
CA GLY A 111 -9.28 20.57 -4.42
C GLY A 111 -8.63 19.32 -3.83
N GLU A 112 -9.28 18.68 -2.86
CA GLU A 112 -8.81 17.44 -2.24
C GLU A 112 -8.85 16.25 -3.21
N VAL A 113 -9.92 16.11 -4.00
CA VAL A 113 -10.01 15.07 -5.04
C VAL A 113 -8.91 15.28 -6.08
N ALA A 114 -8.64 16.51 -6.51
CA ALA A 114 -7.53 16.80 -7.42
C ALA A 114 -6.16 16.46 -6.80
N ALA A 115 -5.98 16.69 -5.50
CA ALA A 115 -4.77 16.29 -4.79
C ALA A 115 -4.63 14.76 -4.73
N LEU A 116 -5.71 14.04 -4.45
CA LEU A 116 -5.75 12.57 -4.48
C LEU A 116 -5.38 12.04 -5.87
N LEU A 117 -5.95 12.60 -6.94
CA LEU A 117 -5.63 12.21 -8.31
C LEU A 117 -4.13 12.33 -8.61
N ARG A 118 -3.50 13.43 -8.18
CA ARG A 118 -2.04 13.61 -8.33
C ARG A 118 -1.25 12.63 -7.48
N LEU A 119 -1.65 12.46 -6.21
CA LEU A 119 -0.99 11.59 -5.25
C LEU A 119 -1.00 10.13 -5.71
N THR A 120 -2.09 9.70 -6.34
CA THR A 120 -2.23 8.34 -6.86
C THR A 120 -1.83 8.20 -8.31
N GLY A 121 -1.47 9.27 -9.03
CA GLY A 121 -1.13 9.23 -10.45
C GLY A 121 -2.28 8.72 -11.34
N THR A 122 -3.52 9.13 -11.05
CA THR A 122 -4.73 8.73 -11.78
C THR A 122 -5.32 9.94 -12.51
N GLY A 123 -5.85 9.74 -13.72
CA GLY A 123 -6.39 10.81 -14.56
C GLY A 123 -7.88 11.11 -14.34
N SER A 124 -8.61 10.22 -13.67
CA SER A 124 -10.05 10.41 -13.43
C SER A 124 -10.50 9.88 -12.09
N ARG A 125 -11.66 10.36 -11.62
CA ARG A 125 -12.28 9.89 -10.38
C ARG A 125 -12.64 8.40 -10.43
N CYS A 126 -13.07 7.90 -11.60
CA CYS A 126 -13.36 6.49 -11.78
C CYS A 126 -12.08 5.64 -11.65
N GLU A 127 -11.00 6.07 -12.32
CA GLU A 127 -9.70 5.42 -12.20
C GLU A 127 -9.16 5.48 -10.75
N LEU A 128 -9.36 6.60 -10.06
CA LEU A 128 -9.05 6.75 -8.65
C LEU A 128 -9.82 5.73 -7.80
N GLY A 129 -11.14 5.61 -7.98
CA GLY A 129 -11.94 4.60 -7.26
C GLY A 129 -11.45 3.17 -7.51
N PHE A 130 -11.14 2.82 -8.76
CA PHE A 130 -10.58 1.51 -9.10
C PHE A 130 -9.22 1.27 -8.44
N ARG A 131 -8.31 2.27 -8.50
CA ARG A 131 -6.99 2.18 -7.88
C ARG A 131 -7.10 2.05 -6.36
N LEU A 132 -7.96 2.84 -5.73
CA LEU A 132 -8.26 2.75 -4.30
C LEU A 132 -8.80 1.36 -3.92
N GLY A 133 -9.70 0.78 -4.72
CA GLY A 133 -10.21 -0.57 -4.47
C GLY A 133 -9.12 -1.65 -4.50
N ARG A 134 -8.16 -1.53 -5.43
CA ARG A 134 -6.99 -2.42 -5.47
C ARG A 134 -6.07 -2.24 -4.27
N LEU A 135 -5.86 -0.99 -3.84
CA LEU A 135 -5.00 -0.70 -2.69
C LEU A 135 -5.66 -1.11 -1.37
N ALA A 136 -6.97 -0.94 -1.21
CA ALA A 136 -7.73 -1.32 -0.02
C ALA A 136 -7.69 -2.83 0.27
N ALA A 137 -7.43 -3.66 -0.75
CA ALA A 137 -7.25 -5.09 -0.59
C ALA A 137 -5.90 -5.48 0.03
N LEU A 138 -4.95 -4.53 0.12
CA LEU A 138 -3.63 -4.77 0.69
C LEU A 138 -3.64 -4.55 2.21
N PRO A 139 -2.99 -5.44 3.00
CA PRO A 139 -2.81 -5.23 4.43
C PRO A 139 -2.09 -3.90 4.72
N GLY A 140 -2.48 -3.21 5.80
CA GLY A 140 -1.83 -1.97 6.26
C GLY A 140 -2.26 -0.69 5.54
N VAL A 141 -3.28 -0.76 4.67
CA VAL A 141 -3.86 0.41 4.02
C VAL A 141 -4.97 1.02 4.90
N ALA A 142 -4.82 2.29 5.24
CA ALA A 142 -5.80 3.05 6.00
C ALA A 142 -6.63 3.93 5.05
N LEU A 143 -7.85 3.48 4.75
CA LEU A 143 -8.85 4.24 3.99
C LEU A 143 -10.10 4.43 4.87
N GLY A 144 -10.23 5.60 5.48
CA GLY A 144 -11.31 5.91 6.42
C GLY A 144 -10.85 5.95 7.89
N SER A 145 -11.76 6.33 8.77
CA SER A 145 -11.53 6.47 10.21
C SER A 145 -11.37 5.11 10.89
N GLY A 146 -10.14 4.62 10.92
CA GLY A 146 -9.65 3.47 11.68
C GLY A 146 -8.16 3.63 11.89
#